data_AF-Q9RCJ4-F1
#
_entry.id   AF-Q9RCJ4-F1
#
_cell.length_a   1.000
_cell.length_b   1.000
_cell.length_c   1.000
_cell.angle_alpha   90.00
_cell.angle_beta   90.00
_cell.angle_gamma   90.00
#
_symmetry.space_group_name_H-M   'P 1'
#
loop_
_entity.id
_entity.type
_entity.pdbx_description
1 polymer ?
#
loop_
_entity_poly.entity_id
_entity_poly.type
_entity_poly.pdbx_seq_one_letter_code
_entity_poly.pdbx_strand_id
1 'polypeptide(L)'
;MNFGSEKNMAALRDSVETKFPYFIRTDNDAEFSPDFLEYINKALWHYKDDNRVLGIMGFSYPLKWDVKNNCNVFKLNCMCYMWGTAFYFDRYNRVKNDLENQFIKNNFSQFVKEKRYKKLLDVKF
;
A
#
# COMPACT_ATOMS: atom_id res chain seq x y z
N MET A 1 -8.14 -22.27 16.39
CA MET A 1 -9.40 -22.10 15.65
C MET A 1 -9.11 -21.28 14.41
N ASN A 2 -9.62 -21.66 13.24
CA ASN A 2 -9.50 -20.85 12.02
C ASN A 2 -10.67 -19.88 11.98
N PHE A 3 -10.45 -18.60 12.27
CA PHE A 3 -11.51 -17.58 12.36
C PHE A 3 -11.91 -17.01 10.99
N GLY A 4 -11.39 -17.56 9.89
CA GLY A 4 -11.45 -16.99 8.55
C GLY A 4 -10.25 -16.07 8.26
N SER A 5 -9.94 -15.85 6.97
CA SER A 5 -8.76 -15.11 6.52
C SER A 5 -8.68 -13.69 7.10
N GLU A 6 -9.80 -12.97 7.12
CA GLU A 6 -9.84 -11.59 7.62
C GLU A 6 -9.54 -11.49 9.12
N LYS A 7 -10.17 -12.33 9.95
CA LYS A 7 -9.98 -12.30 11.41
C LYS A 7 -8.58 -12.75 11.80
N ASN A 8 -8.03 -13.75 11.10
CA ASN A 8 -6.66 -14.19 11.32
C ASN A 8 -5.67 -13.06 10.99
N MET A 9 -5.86 -12.37 9.86
CA MET A 9 -4.99 -11.25 9.46
C MET A 9 -5.12 -10.06 10.41
N ALA A 10 -6.31 -9.75 10.90
CA ALA A 10 -6.52 -8.70 11.89
C ALA A 10 -5.77 -9.02 13.20
N ALA A 11 -5.96 -10.22 13.76
CA ALA A 11 -5.31 -10.61 15.00
C ALA A 11 -3.77 -10.63 14.89
N LEU A 12 -3.22 -11.10 13.76
CA LEU A 12 -1.78 -11.05 13.50
C LEU A 12 -1.28 -9.61 13.44
N ARG A 13 -2.00 -8.75 12.73
CA ARG A 13 -1.64 -7.34 12.58
C ARG A 13 -1.66 -6.61 13.91
N ASP A 14 -2.68 -6.82 14.74
CA ASP A 14 -2.79 -6.22 16.07
C ASP A 14 -1.61 -6.66 16.97
N SER A 15 -1.20 -7.93 16.89
CA SER A 15 -0.03 -8.44 17.62
C SER A 15 1.28 -7.78 17.16
N VAL A 16 1.46 -7.56 15.86
CA VAL A 16 2.65 -6.89 15.30
C VAL A 16 2.70 -5.40 15.66
N GLU A 17 1.55 -4.72 15.67
CA GLU A 17 1.43 -3.29 15.98
C GLU A 17 2.00 -2.96 17.37
N THR A 18 1.87 -3.87 18.33
CA THR A 18 2.42 -3.68 19.68
C THR A 18 3.96 -3.66 19.74
N LYS A 19 4.64 -4.09 18.67
CA LYS A 19 6.10 -4.30 18.66
C LYS A 19 6.82 -3.46 17.62
N PHE A 20 6.16 -3.13 16.51
CA PHE A 20 6.79 -2.49 15.36
C PHE A 20 5.91 -1.37 14.81
N PRO A 21 6.51 -0.27 14.31
CA PRO A 21 5.76 0.84 13.72
C PRO A 21 5.29 0.57 12.29
N TYR A 22 5.71 -0.55 11.71
CA TYR A 22 5.35 -0.99 10.37
C TYR A 22 5.18 -2.50 10.31
N PHE A 23 4.46 -2.97 9.29
CA PHE A 23 4.30 -4.39 8.98
C PHE A 23 4.42 -4.62 7.48
N ILE A 24 4.87 -5.82 7.08
CA ILE A 24 4.86 -6.26 5.69
C ILE A 24 3.71 -7.23 5.49
N ARG A 25 2.85 -6.95 4.52
CA ARG A 25 1.81 -7.87 4.06
C ARG A 25 2.27 -8.57 2.79
N THR A 26 2.10 -9.88 2.77
CA THR A 26 2.32 -10.72 1.59
C THR A 26 1.46 -11.98 1.66
N ASP A 27 1.40 -12.70 0.54
CA ASP A 27 0.78 -14.01 0.43
C ASP A 27 1.84 -15.13 0.56
N ASN A 28 1.39 -16.36 0.80
CA ASN A 28 2.26 -17.52 1.05
C ASN A 28 2.91 -18.11 -0.22
N ASP A 29 2.49 -17.64 -1.39
CA ASP A 29 2.97 -18.02 -2.71
C ASP A 29 3.86 -16.95 -3.36
N ALA A 30 4.21 -15.89 -2.62
CA ALA A 30 5.10 -14.85 -3.10
C ALA A 30 6.58 -15.32 -3.12
N GLU A 31 7.25 -15.11 -4.26
CA GLU A 31 8.70 -15.24 -4.39
C GLU A 31 9.34 -13.84 -4.34
N PHE A 32 10.46 -13.71 -3.61
CA PHE A 32 11.10 -12.43 -3.35
C PHE A 32 12.49 -12.36 -3.97
N SER A 33 12.85 -11.15 -4.42
CA SER A 33 14.24 -10.81 -4.71
C SER A 33 15.11 -10.98 -3.47
N PRO A 34 16.39 -11.43 -3.60
CA PRO A 34 17.34 -11.48 -2.49
C PRO A 34 17.44 -10.17 -1.70
N ASP A 35 17.29 -9.03 -2.39
CA ASP A 35 17.44 -7.69 -1.80
C ASP A 35 16.11 -7.10 -1.28
N PHE A 36 15.01 -7.88 -1.29
CA PHE A 36 13.67 -7.39 -0.94
C PHE A 36 13.63 -6.68 0.42
N LEU A 37 14.17 -7.31 1.47
CA LEU A 37 14.13 -6.73 2.81
C LEU A 37 15.03 -5.50 2.92
N GLU A 38 16.19 -5.50 2.26
CA GLU A 38 17.09 -4.35 2.25
C GLU A 38 16.42 -3.14 1.58
N TYR A 39 15.77 -3.38 0.43
CA TYR A 39 14.99 -2.37 -0.27
C TYR A 39 13.86 -1.80 0.59
N ILE A 40 13.02 -2.67 1.19
CA ILE A 40 11.90 -2.24 2.03
C ILE A 40 12.40 -1.44 3.23
N ASN A 41 13.45 -1.90 3.93
CA ASN A 41 14.00 -1.23 5.09
C ASN A 41 14.56 0.16 4.74
N LYS A 42 15.34 0.26 3.66
CA LYS A 42 15.90 1.54 3.19
C LYS A 42 14.78 2.53 2.82
N ALA A 43 13.76 2.06 2.10
CA ALA A 43 12.64 2.90 1.68
C ALA A 43 11.75 3.34 2.85
N LEU A 44 11.49 2.45 3.82
CA LEU A 44 10.78 2.81 5.06
C LEU A 44 11.57 3.87 5.83
N TRP A 45 12.87 3.69 6.01
CA TRP A 45 13.68 4.69 6.70
C TRP A 45 13.67 6.04 5.98
N HIS A 46 13.79 6.03 4.65
CA HIS A 46 13.81 7.25 3.84
C HIS A 46 12.49 8.03 3.86
N TYR A 47 11.34 7.34 3.88
CA TYR A 47 10.00 7.95 3.81
C TYR A 47 9.26 8.01 5.16
N LYS A 48 9.96 7.78 6.28
CA LYS A 48 9.38 7.75 7.63
C LYS A 48 8.70 9.06 8.05
N ASP A 49 9.14 10.19 7.49
CA ASP A 49 8.60 11.52 7.81
C ASP A 49 7.65 12.06 6.72
N ASP A 50 7.53 11.39 5.57
CA ASP A 50 6.59 11.77 4.50
C ASP A 50 5.21 11.11 4.71
N ASN A 51 4.34 11.78 5.48
CA ASN A 51 3.00 11.30 5.83
C ASN A 51 2.05 11.09 4.62
N ARG A 52 2.45 11.51 3.42
CA ARG A 52 1.73 11.24 2.17
C ARG A 52 1.99 9.82 1.64
N VAL A 53 3.07 9.18 2.06
CA VAL A 53 3.43 7.82 1.65
C VAL A 53 2.71 6.82 2.54
N LEU A 54 1.70 6.12 2.02
CA LEU A 54 0.97 5.12 2.80
C LEU A 54 1.81 3.88 3.12
N GLY A 55 2.64 3.46 2.18
CA GLY A 55 3.44 2.24 2.28
C GLY A 55 4.45 2.12 1.15
N ILE A 56 5.29 1.09 1.23
CA ILE A 56 6.33 0.75 0.26
C ILE A 56 5.98 -0.59 -0.37
N MET A 57 5.82 -0.62 -1.69
CA MET A 57 5.54 -1.86 -2.43
C MET A 57 6.85 -2.50 -2.88
N GLY A 58 7.00 -3.80 -2.67
CA GLY A 58 8.10 -4.58 -3.25
C GLY A 58 7.79 -5.17 -4.62
N PHE A 59 6.52 -5.09 -5.07
CA PHE A 59 6.10 -5.52 -6.40
C PHE A 59 5.80 -4.32 -7.31
N SER A 60 6.11 -4.48 -8.59
CA SER A 60 5.65 -3.64 -9.68
C SER A 60 5.32 -4.51 -10.89
N TYR A 61 4.31 -4.16 -11.67
CA TYR A 61 4.08 -4.78 -12.96
C TYR A 61 5.29 -4.58 -13.89
N PRO A 62 5.55 -5.51 -14.82
CA PRO A 62 6.63 -5.44 -15.81
C PRO A 62 6.30 -4.44 -16.93
N LEU A 63 5.96 -3.21 -16.54
CA LEU A 63 5.66 -2.11 -17.44
C LEU A 63 6.88 -1.21 -17.58
N LYS A 64 7.02 -0.55 -18.73
CA LYS A 64 7.97 0.55 -18.88
C LYS A 64 7.41 1.78 -18.20
N TRP A 65 7.85 2.01 -16.97
CA TRP A 65 7.52 3.24 -16.24
C TRP A 65 8.28 4.42 -16.82
N ASP A 66 7.59 5.54 -17.00
CA ASP A 66 8.21 6.81 -17.37
C ASP A 66 8.86 7.44 -16.12
N VAL A 67 10.06 6.97 -15.80
CA VAL A 67 10.88 7.40 -14.66
C VAL A 67 12.21 7.93 -15.17
N LYS A 68 12.78 8.91 -14.45
CA LYS A 68 14.08 9.47 -14.83
C LYS A 68 15.18 8.40 -14.74
N ASN A 69 16.19 8.53 -15.59
CA ASN A 69 17.40 7.71 -15.52
C ASN A 69 18.00 7.78 -14.11
N ASN A 70 18.48 6.63 -13.60
CA ASN A 70 19.05 6.43 -12.26
C ASN A 70 18.06 6.50 -11.08
N CYS A 71 16.74 6.46 -11.32
CA CYS A 71 15.78 6.23 -10.25
C CYS A 71 15.64 4.73 -9.94
N ASN A 72 15.72 4.38 -8.65
CA ASN A 72 15.47 3.03 -8.14
C ASN A 72 14.10 2.89 -7.45
N VAL A 73 13.34 3.98 -7.33
CA VAL A 73 11.99 4.05 -6.77
C VAL A 73 11.14 5.07 -7.53
N PHE A 74 9.83 4.85 -7.57
CA PHE A 74 8.86 5.81 -8.08
C PHE A 74 7.62 5.86 -7.18
N LYS A 75 6.96 7.01 -7.12
CA LYS A 75 5.77 7.22 -6.28
C LYS A 75 4.51 7.02 -7.10
N LEU A 76 3.63 6.13 -6.63
CA LEU A 76 2.28 5.93 -7.17
C LEU A 76 1.23 6.51 -6.22
N ASN A 77 0.16 7.07 -6.79
CA ASN A 77 -0.96 7.64 -6.02
C ASN A 77 -2.33 7.03 -6.38
N CYS A 78 -2.35 5.99 -7.21
CA CYS A 78 -3.60 5.36 -7.67
C CYS A 78 -3.61 3.84 -7.63
N MET A 79 -2.49 3.21 -7.26
CA MET A 79 -2.39 1.75 -7.16
C MET A 79 -1.65 1.37 -5.88
N CYS A 80 -2.05 0.24 -5.31
CA CYS A 80 -1.41 -0.38 -4.16
C CYS A 80 -1.39 -1.89 -4.38
N TYR A 81 -0.25 -2.40 -4.85
CA TYR A 81 -0.05 -3.84 -5.02
C TYR A 81 0.19 -4.48 -3.66
N MET A 82 -0.35 -5.67 -3.39
CA MET A 82 -0.37 -6.24 -2.02
C MET A 82 0.61 -7.42 -1.82
N TRP A 83 1.35 -7.80 -2.87
CA TRP A 83 2.33 -8.90 -2.85
C TRP A 83 3.70 -8.43 -2.35
N GLY A 84 3.84 -8.30 -1.03
CA GLY A 84 5.08 -7.83 -0.40
C GLY A 84 5.11 -6.32 -0.20
N THR A 85 4.07 -5.79 0.45
CA THR A 85 3.93 -4.35 0.70
C THR A 85 4.02 -4.03 2.17
N ALA A 86 4.92 -3.11 2.51
CA ALA A 86 5.10 -2.58 3.84
C ALA A 86 4.19 -1.38 4.09
N PHE A 87 3.55 -1.33 5.25
CA PHE A 87 2.72 -0.21 5.68
C PHE A 87 3.18 0.31 7.04
N TYR A 88 3.03 1.61 7.24
CA TYR A 88 3.12 2.22 8.56
C TYR A 88 1.78 2.07 9.27
N PHE A 89 1.78 1.66 10.53
CA PHE A 89 0.54 1.39 11.28
C PHE A 89 -0.33 2.64 11.44
N ASP A 90 0.26 3.78 11.80
CA ASP A 90 -0.45 5.05 11.95
C ASP A 90 -1.17 5.47 10.66
N ARG A 91 -0.48 5.34 9.52
CA ARG A 91 -1.01 5.71 8.19
C ARG A 91 -2.06 4.72 7.71
N TYR A 92 -1.81 3.43 7.91
CA TYR A 92 -2.76 2.37 7.59
C TYR A 92 -4.05 2.53 8.41
N ASN A 93 -3.93 2.73 9.72
CA ASN A 93 -5.07 2.85 10.61
C ASN A 93 -5.86 4.14 10.34
N ARG A 94 -5.20 5.24 9.93
CA ARG A 94 -5.90 6.44 9.43
C ARG A 94 -6.79 6.12 8.22
N VAL A 95 -6.24 5.48 7.19
CA VAL A 95 -7.02 5.11 5.99
C VAL A 95 -8.13 4.11 6.33
N LYS A 96 -7.84 3.10 7.17
CA LYS A 96 -8.83 2.15 7.65
C LYS A 96 -10.00 2.86 8.34
N ASN A 97 -9.70 3.80 9.24
CA ASN A 97 -10.71 4.55 9.98
C ASN A 97 -11.54 5.44 9.05
N ASP A 98 -10.94 6.08 8.03
CA ASP A 98 -11.70 6.84 7.03
C ASP A 98 -12.70 5.93 6.29
N LEU A 99 -12.26 4.73 5.88
CA LEU A 99 -13.11 3.75 5.19
C LEU A 99 -14.25 3.25 6.07
N GLU A 100 -13.96 2.90 7.32
CA GLU A 100 -14.95 2.42 8.30
C GLU A 100 -15.99 3.51 8.63
N ASN A 101 -15.59 4.79 8.64
CA ASN A 101 -16.48 5.93 8.86
C ASN A 101 -17.18 6.43 7.58
N GLN A 102 -17.34 5.55 6.59
CA GLN A 102 -18.09 5.82 5.36
C GLN A 102 -17.57 7.04 4.56
N PHE A 103 -16.28 7.39 4.69
CA PHE A 103 -15.69 8.56 4.01
C PHE A 103 -15.97 8.56 2.51
N ILE A 104 -15.79 7.41 1.85
CA ILE A 104 -16.06 7.27 0.40
C ILE A 104 -17.51 7.63 0.11
N LYS A 105 -18.47 6.99 0.79
CA LYS A 105 -19.90 7.21 0.58
C LYS A 105 -20.29 8.67 0.79
N ASN A 106 -19.75 9.30 1.83
CA ASN A 106 -20.06 10.69 2.19
C ASN A 106 -19.46 11.71 1.21
N ASN A 107 -18.35 11.38 0.55
CA ASN A 107 -17.63 12.30 -0.33
C ASN A 107 -17.75 11.95 -1.83
N PHE A 108 -18.36 10.82 -2.17
CA PHE A 108 -18.41 10.31 -3.54
C PHE A 108 -19.05 11.30 -4.52
N SER A 109 -20.22 11.84 -4.19
CA SER A 109 -20.93 12.78 -5.07
C SER A 109 -20.11 14.04 -5.36
N GLN A 110 -19.45 14.59 -4.33
CA GLN A 110 -18.57 15.76 -4.51
C GLN A 110 -17.34 15.40 -5.35
N PHE A 111 -16.72 14.25 -5.09
CA PHE A 111 -15.55 13.77 -5.84
C PHE A 111 -15.84 13.58 -7.34
N VAL A 112 -17.03 13.05 -7.67
CA VAL A 112 -17.52 12.92 -9.04
C VAL A 112 -17.79 14.30 -9.66
N LYS A 113 -18.45 15.20 -8.93
CA LYS A 113 -18.75 16.57 -9.39
C LYS A 113 -17.46 17.35 -9.70
N GLU A 114 -16.44 17.20 -8.87
CA GLU A 114 -15.12 17.83 -9.04
C GLU A 114 -14.25 17.13 -10.12
N LYS A 115 -14.73 16.03 -10.73
CA LYS A 115 -13.99 15.23 -11.72
C LYS A 115 -12.61 14.78 -11.21
N ARG A 116 -12.52 14.43 -9.93
CA ARG A 116 -11.26 14.02 -9.27
C ARG A 116 -10.89 12.55 -9.49
N TYR A 117 -11.73 11.79 -10.19
CA TYR A 117 -11.44 10.43 -10.56
C TYR A 117 -10.41 10.39 -11.71
N LYS A 118 -9.47 9.46 -11.63
CA LYS A 118 -8.61 9.15 -12.77
C LYS A 118 -9.35 8.18 -13.69
N LYS A 119 -9.43 8.50 -14.98
CA LYS A 119 -9.89 7.54 -15.98
C LYS A 119 -8.81 6.46 -16.12
N LEU A 120 -9.19 5.20 -15.92
CA LEU A 120 -8.41 4.09 -16.48
C LEU A 120 -8.49 4.27 -18.00
N LEU A 121 -7.33 4.35 -18.66
CA LEU A 121 -7.28 4.54 -20.11
C LEU A 121 -7.87 3.29 -20.78
N ASP A 122 -8.62 3.50 -21.87
CA ASP A 122 -9.11 2.40 -22.69
C ASP A 122 -7.92 1.62 -23.24
N VAL A 123 -7.75 0.38 -22.79
CA VAL A 123 -6.78 -0.55 -23.35
C VAL A 123 -7.51 -1.35 -24.43
N LYS A 124 -7.09 -1.20 -25.68
CA LYS A 124 -7.50 -2.10 -26.77
C LYS A 124 -6.46 -3.22 -26.86
N PHE A 125 -6.93 -4.47 -26.86
CA PHE A 125 -6.13 -5.64 -27.19
C PHE A 125 -6.01 -5.79 -28.70
#